data_AF-M4BRL8-F1
#
_entry.id   AF-M4BRL8-F1
#
_cell.length_a   1.000
_cell.length_b   1.000
_cell.length_c   1.000
_cell.angle_alpha   90.00
_cell.angle_beta   90.00
_cell.angle_gamma   90.00
#
_symmetry.space_group_name_H-M   'P 1'
#
loop_
_entity.id
_entity.type
_entity.pdbx_description
1 polymer ?
#
loop_
_entity_poly.entity_id
_entity_poly.type
_entity_poly.pdbx_seq_one_letter_code
_entity_poly.pdbx_strand_id
1 'polypeptide(L)'
;MALALVRLAGRRCFSSAHSQSVPFESLCREKEELLPVSTVTKRVLKYLLVDHKDVQQVLSAEEIRPLPYKTLFAPQQVHRLSPLVQWTFQQLMSDPKIATAVFTALEPHANMARGAAWQQYYRRQFFLSGAPMQAYLLAYKHHKELLGAVQRPGTAEGEEGEIEEEVREHEEKGGDDGTQKKKDLTMDKTSILSDTKEWDWVPLHIASTVVNEFCFRGRFVEAIEAYASLPLSNTVRQKVVTILQDYEQYPSVLGIFDLHRASKDAGMPLDVALELDALKKVGRIDEMDTRFQELPAKEQSRADIQNLMEN
;
A
#
# COMPACT_ATOMS: atom_id res chain seq x y z
N MET A 1 38.60 -10.42 -45.91
CA MET A 1 38.12 -11.76 -45.49
C MET A 1 37.73 -11.67 -44.02
N ALA A 2 36.44 -11.82 -43.75
CA ALA A 2 35.86 -11.74 -42.41
C ALA A 2 35.94 -13.10 -41.70
N LEU A 3 36.31 -13.12 -40.43
CA LEU A 3 36.11 -14.25 -39.53
C LEU A 3 35.52 -13.73 -38.22
N ALA A 4 34.22 -13.94 -38.08
CA ALA A 4 33.44 -13.64 -36.91
C ALA A 4 33.64 -14.73 -35.85
N LEU A 5 34.02 -14.34 -34.62
CA LEU A 5 34.02 -15.19 -33.44
C LEU A 5 32.72 -14.92 -32.66
N VAL A 6 31.68 -15.69 -32.98
CA VAL A 6 30.46 -15.77 -32.16
C VAL A 6 30.73 -16.75 -31.02
N ARG A 7 30.95 -16.23 -29.81
CA ARG A 7 30.91 -17.02 -28.57
C ARG A 7 29.45 -17.23 -28.17
N LEU A 8 28.90 -18.38 -28.54
CA LEU A 8 27.70 -18.96 -27.93
C LEU A 8 28.07 -19.44 -26.51
N ALA A 9 27.85 -18.58 -25.51
CA ALA A 9 27.79 -19.01 -24.12
C ALA A 9 26.38 -19.53 -23.84
N GLY A 10 26.31 -20.82 -23.51
CA GLY A 10 25.08 -21.59 -23.38
C GLY A 10 24.07 -20.99 -22.41
N ARG A 11 22.85 -20.78 -22.93
CA ARG A 11 21.63 -20.76 -22.12
C ARG A 11 21.55 -22.09 -21.37
N ARG A 12 21.85 -22.08 -20.07
CA ARG A 12 21.35 -23.11 -19.16
C ARG A 12 19.86 -22.85 -19.02
N CYS A 13 19.08 -23.49 -19.90
CA CYS A 13 17.67 -23.73 -19.67
C CYS A 13 17.57 -24.50 -18.36
N PHE A 14 17.19 -23.83 -17.28
CA PHE A 14 16.62 -24.53 -16.14
C PHE A 14 15.36 -25.22 -16.66
N SER A 15 15.41 -26.54 -16.74
CA SER A 15 14.25 -27.33 -17.12
C SER A 15 13.13 -26.98 -16.14
N SER A 16 12.03 -26.46 -16.69
CA SER A 16 10.74 -26.39 -16.01
C SER A 16 10.39 -27.80 -15.55
N ALA A 17 10.69 -28.10 -14.29
CA ALA A 17 10.05 -29.20 -13.61
C ALA A 17 8.56 -28.85 -13.59
N HIS A 18 7.77 -29.63 -14.31
CA HIS A 18 6.31 -29.56 -14.30
C HIS A 18 5.83 -29.66 -12.86
N SER A 19 5.61 -28.52 -12.21
CA SER A 19 4.82 -28.45 -10.99
C SER A 19 3.39 -28.69 -11.44
N GLN A 20 2.82 -29.83 -11.07
CA GLN A 20 1.37 -29.99 -11.04
C GLN A 20 0.80 -28.73 -10.41
N SER A 21 0.02 -27.94 -11.16
CA SER A 21 -0.55 -26.71 -10.65
C SER A 21 -1.61 -27.09 -9.63
N VAL A 22 -1.23 -27.12 -8.36
CA VAL A 22 -2.19 -27.33 -7.27
C VAL A 22 -3.17 -26.14 -7.34
N PRO A 23 -4.47 -26.36 -7.58
CA PRO A 23 -5.44 -25.28 -7.56
C PRO A 23 -5.49 -24.72 -6.13
N PHE A 24 -5.36 -23.40 -5.98
CA PHE A 24 -5.23 -22.79 -4.65
C PHE A 24 -6.49 -22.98 -3.80
N GLU A 25 -7.67 -23.14 -4.41
CA GLU A 25 -8.90 -23.47 -3.69
C GLU A 25 -8.75 -24.77 -2.90
N SER A 26 -8.02 -25.77 -3.41
CA SER A 26 -7.81 -27.06 -2.73
C SER A 26 -7.01 -26.97 -1.44
N LEU A 27 -6.32 -25.85 -1.19
CA LEU A 27 -5.64 -25.59 0.07
C LEU A 27 -6.64 -25.31 1.20
N CYS A 28 -7.82 -24.76 0.86
CA CYS A 28 -8.81 -24.29 1.82
C CYS A 28 -10.12 -25.09 1.79
N ARG A 29 -10.41 -25.75 0.67
CA ARG A 29 -11.66 -26.50 0.48
C ARG A 29 -11.44 -27.96 0.19
N GLU A 30 -12.40 -28.76 0.64
CA GLU A 30 -12.57 -30.14 0.22
C GLU A 30 -14.08 -30.40 0.04
N LYS A 31 -14.49 -30.88 -1.14
CA LYS A 31 -15.90 -31.13 -1.47
C LYS A 31 -16.81 -29.91 -1.19
N GLU A 32 -16.36 -28.72 -1.61
CA GLU A 32 -17.02 -27.41 -1.40
C GLU A 32 -17.10 -26.91 0.05
N GLU A 33 -16.66 -27.68 1.05
CA GLU A 33 -16.62 -27.24 2.44
C GLU A 33 -15.30 -26.59 2.81
N LEU A 34 -15.35 -25.54 3.63
CA LEU A 34 -14.16 -24.87 4.15
C LEU A 34 -13.51 -25.73 5.24
N LEU A 35 -12.21 -25.94 5.11
CA LEU A 35 -11.43 -26.75 6.04
C LEU A 35 -11.11 -25.98 7.34
N PRO A 36 -10.90 -26.69 8.46
CA PRO A 36 -10.43 -26.07 9.70
C PRO A 36 -9.08 -25.36 9.52
N VAL A 37 -8.88 -24.25 10.25
CA VAL A 37 -7.66 -23.41 10.16
C VAL A 37 -6.38 -24.23 10.27
N SER A 38 -6.30 -25.18 11.22
CA SER A 38 -5.12 -26.05 11.38
C SER A 38 -4.81 -26.89 10.14
N THR A 39 -5.83 -27.37 9.44
CA THR A 39 -5.69 -28.11 8.18
C THR A 39 -5.25 -27.19 7.06
N VAL A 40 -5.82 -25.99 6.97
CA VAL A 40 -5.42 -24.97 5.98
C VAL A 40 -3.96 -24.57 6.19
N THR A 41 -3.56 -24.24 7.41
CA THR A 41 -2.16 -23.94 7.77
C THR A 41 -1.23 -25.07 7.36
N LYS A 42 -1.57 -26.32 7.70
CA LYS A 42 -0.77 -27.49 7.27
C LYS A 42 -0.64 -27.59 5.76
N ARG A 43 -1.72 -27.38 5.00
CA ARG A 43 -1.72 -27.45 3.52
C ARG A 43 -0.91 -26.30 2.92
N VAL A 44 -1.09 -25.08 3.42
CA VAL A 44 -0.36 -23.88 2.98
C VAL A 44 1.14 -24.05 3.24
N LEU A 45 1.56 -24.44 4.44
CA LEU A 45 2.99 -24.63 4.74
C LEU A 45 3.62 -25.75 3.93
N LYS A 46 2.88 -26.84 3.68
CA LYS A 46 3.33 -27.91 2.77
C LYS A 46 3.46 -27.41 1.33
N TYR A 47 2.50 -26.63 0.84
CA TYR A 47 2.56 -26.03 -0.49
C TYR A 47 3.79 -25.11 -0.62
N LEU A 48 4.10 -24.34 0.42
CA LEU A 48 5.28 -23.48 0.49
C LEU A 48 6.60 -24.25 0.66
N LEU A 49 6.57 -25.59 0.77
CA LEU A 49 7.75 -26.43 0.98
C LEU A 49 8.50 -26.07 2.28
N VAL A 50 7.76 -25.79 3.36
CA VAL A 50 8.35 -25.65 4.70
C VAL A 50 8.71 -27.03 5.24
N ASP A 51 9.86 -27.14 5.89
CA ASP A 51 10.38 -28.41 6.41
C ASP A 51 9.38 -29.09 7.33
N HIS A 52 9.23 -30.41 7.19
CA HIS A 52 8.23 -31.17 7.95
C HIS A 52 8.40 -31.02 9.46
N LYS A 53 9.63 -30.86 9.96
CA LYS A 53 9.92 -30.64 11.38
C LYS A 53 9.32 -29.32 11.87
N ASP A 54 9.51 -28.25 11.11
CA ASP A 54 8.99 -26.93 11.42
C ASP A 54 7.45 -26.92 11.32
N VAL A 55 6.88 -27.59 10.32
CA VAL A 55 5.42 -27.75 10.21
C VAL A 55 4.85 -28.46 11.44
N GLN A 56 5.49 -29.55 11.90
CA GLN A 56 5.05 -30.25 13.11
C GLN A 56 5.20 -29.36 14.36
N GLN A 57 6.28 -28.60 14.46
CA GLN A 57 6.48 -27.66 15.57
C GLN A 57 5.38 -26.58 15.64
N VAL A 58 4.98 -26.04 14.48
CA VAL A 58 3.91 -25.05 14.37
C VAL A 58 2.54 -25.63 14.76
N LEU A 59 2.27 -26.89 14.38
CA LEU A 59 0.97 -27.53 14.60
C LEU A 59 0.83 -28.23 15.96
N SER A 60 1.94 -28.56 16.62
CA SER A 60 1.95 -29.32 17.89
C SER A 60 1.94 -28.42 19.12
N ALA A 61 2.17 -27.12 18.96
CA ALA A 61 2.15 -26.17 20.07
C ALA A 61 0.69 -25.74 20.35
N GLU A 62 0.32 -25.65 21.64
CA GLU A 62 -0.97 -25.11 22.08
C GLU A 62 -1.18 -23.66 21.62
N GLU A 63 -0.08 -22.91 21.46
CA GLU A 63 -0.01 -21.61 20.80
C GLU A 63 0.86 -21.69 19.54
N ILE A 64 0.34 -21.21 18.40
CA ILE A 64 1.04 -21.25 17.12
C ILE A 64 2.34 -20.44 17.22
N ARG A 65 3.49 -21.12 17.24
CA ARG A 65 4.79 -20.44 17.20
C ARG A 65 5.10 -19.97 15.77
N PRO A 66 5.48 -18.69 15.58
CA PRO A 66 5.96 -18.20 14.30
C PRO A 66 7.15 -19.00 13.76
N LEU A 67 7.18 -19.25 12.45
CA LEU A 67 8.38 -19.70 11.78
C LEU A 67 9.48 -18.64 11.91
N PRO A 68 10.77 -19.03 11.90
CA PRO A 68 11.85 -18.07 11.79
C PRO A 68 11.63 -17.14 10.59
N TYR A 69 11.81 -15.84 10.80
CA TYR A 69 11.49 -14.81 9.81
C TYR A 69 12.05 -15.09 8.41
N LYS A 70 13.26 -15.65 8.31
CA LYS A 70 13.93 -15.95 7.04
C LYS A 70 13.37 -17.15 6.28
N THR A 71 12.60 -18.03 6.93
CA THR A 71 12.13 -19.28 6.34
C THR A 71 11.26 -19.03 5.10
N LEU A 72 10.34 -18.08 5.18
CA LEU A 72 9.46 -17.75 4.05
C LEU A 72 10.08 -16.79 3.03
N PHE A 73 11.21 -16.15 3.36
CA PHE A 73 11.97 -15.30 2.44
C PHE A 73 13.02 -16.05 1.62
N ALA A 74 13.18 -17.35 1.84
CA ALA A 74 14.03 -18.17 0.99
C ALA A 74 13.48 -18.21 -0.46
N PRO A 75 14.35 -18.23 -1.51
CA PRO A 75 13.92 -18.01 -2.89
C PRO A 75 12.81 -18.95 -3.40
N GLN A 76 12.86 -20.23 -3.00
CA GLN A 76 11.85 -21.21 -3.41
C GLN A 76 10.49 -20.94 -2.77
N GLN A 77 10.51 -20.59 -1.48
CA GLN A 77 9.33 -20.25 -0.69
C GLN A 77 8.67 -18.98 -1.24
N VAL A 78 9.45 -17.92 -1.50
CA VAL A 78 8.95 -16.66 -2.09
C VAL A 78 8.32 -16.88 -3.47
N HIS A 79 8.95 -17.71 -4.31
CA HIS A 79 8.43 -18.02 -5.64
C HIS A 79 7.04 -18.68 -5.60
N ARG A 80 6.76 -19.47 -4.55
CA ARG A 80 5.46 -20.11 -4.33
C ARG A 80 4.48 -19.22 -3.57
N LEU A 81 4.97 -18.42 -2.63
CA LEU A 81 4.18 -17.51 -1.80
C LEU A 81 3.61 -16.37 -2.63
N SER A 82 4.38 -15.84 -3.59
CA SER A 82 3.96 -14.68 -4.41
C SER A 82 2.64 -14.92 -5.16
N PRO A 83 2.50 -15.97 -5.99
CA PRO A 83 1.24 -16.23 -6.70
C PRO A 83 0.09 -16.59 -5.75
N LEU A 84 0.38 -17.26 -4.62
CA LEU A 84 -0.64 -17.56 -3.61
C LEU A 84 -1.21 -16.28 -3.03
N VAL A 85 -0.35 -15.38 -2.54
CA VAL A 85 -0.77 -14.09 -1.94
C VAL A 85 -1.50 -13.22 -2.96
N GLN A 86 -1.02 -13.16 -4.21
CA GLN A 86 -1.70 -12.43 -5.29
C GLN A 86 -3.13 -12.97 -5.51
N TRP A 87 -3.27 -14.29 -5.63
CA TRP A 87 -4.58 -14.92 -5.76
C TRP A 87 -5.45 -14.68 -4.52
N THR A 88 -4.90 -14.74 -3.30
CA THR A 88 -5.65 -14.46 -2.07
C THR A 88 -6.21 -13.03 -2.07
N PHE A 89 -5.47 -12.04 -2.55
CA PHE A 89 -5.98 -10.67 -2.72
C PHE A 89 -7.14 -10.59 -3.72
N GLN A 90 -7.08 -11.34 -4.83
CA GLN A 90 -8.18 -11.40 -5.79
C GLN A 90 -9.43 -12.04 -5.18
N GLN A 91 -9.24 -13.08 -4.37
CA GLN A 91 -10.34 -13.78 -3.70
C GLN A 91 -11.01 -12.96 -2.60
N LEU A 92 -10.36 -11.95 -2.01
CA LEU A 92 -11.00 -11.13 -0.97
C LEU A 92 -12.30 -10.46 -1.42
N MET A 93 -12.44 -10.17 -2.72
CA MET A 93 -13.66 -9.58 -3.27
C MET A 93 -14.65 -10.62 -3.81
N SER A 94 -14.17 -11.80 -4.21
CA SER A 94 -15.00 -12.85 -4.83
C SER A 94 -15.47 -13.90 -3.83
N ASP A 95 -14.55 -14.44 -3.02
CA ASP A 95 -14.81 -15.38 -1.94
C ASP A 95 -13.97 -15.02 -0.70
N PRO A 96 -14.49 -14.11 0.13
CA PRO A 96 -13.78 -13.62 1.32
C PRO A 96 -13.42 -14.75 2.30
N LYS A 97 -14.20 -15.84 2.35
CA LYS A 97 -13.99 -16.93 3.32
C LYS A 97 -12.72 -17.70 3.01
N ILE A 98 -12.49 -18.03 1.73
CA ILE A 98 -11.26 -18.69 1.30
C ILE A 98 -10.06 -17.79 1.53
N ALA A 99 -10.17 -16.51 1.14
CA ALA A 99 -9.08 -15.56 1.30
C ALA A 99 -8.68 -15.39 2.77
N THR A 100 -9.69 -15.27 3.66
CA THR A 100 -9.51 -15.16 5.10
C THR A 100 -8.84 -16.41 5.67
N ALA A 101 -9.20 -17.61 5.21
CA ALA A 101 -8.56 -18.84 5.65
C ALA A 101 -7.06 -18.89 5.30
N VAL A 102 -6.67 -18.45 4.10
CA VAL A 102 -5.25 -18.37 3.71
C VAL A 102 -4.51 -17.30 4.50
N PHE A 103 -5.05 -16.08 4.63
CA PHE A 103 -4.38 -15.03 5.40
C PHE A 103 -4.25 -15.41 6.87
N THR A 104 -5.25 -16.07 7.47
CA THR A 104 -5.15 -16.60 8.83
C THR A 104 -4.07 -17.67 8.95
N ALA A 105 -3.93 -18.54 7.95
CA ALA A 105 -2.87 -19.55 7.92
C ALA A 105 -1.45 -18.94 7.78
N LEU A 106 -1.33 -17.80 7.09
CA LEU A 106 -0.05 -17.11 6.88
C LEU A 106 0.28 -16.13 8.01
N GLU A 107 -0.71 -15.57 8.70
CA GLU A 107 -0.54 -14.49 9.66
C GLU A 107 0.54 -14.76 10.71
N PRO A 108 0.61 -15.93 11.36
CA PRO A 108 1.62 -16.20 12.39
C PRO A 108 3.06 -16.16 11.87
N HIS A 109 3.25 -16.20 10.54
CA HIS A 109 4.55 -16.31 9.89
C HIS A 109 4.88 -15.09 9.02
N ALA A 110 3.85 -14.40 8.54
CA ALA A 110 3.94 -13.36 7.52
C ALA A 110 2.92 -12.24 7.78
N ASN A 111 2.93 -11.66 8.97
CA ASN A 111 1.98 -10.60 9.30
C ASN A 111 2.38 -9.24 8.70
N MET A 112 1.57 -8.70 7.76
CA MET A 112 1.79 -7.40 7.12
C MET A 112 1.60 -6.18 8.05
N ALA A 113 0.91 -6.32 9.18
CA ALA A 113 0.70 -5.27 10.18
C ALA A 113 1.78 -5.24 11.28
N ARG A 114 2.62 -6.29 11.38
CA ARG A 114 3.65 -6.41 12.44
C ARG A 114 5.04 -5.95 12.00
N GLY A 115 5.37 -5.96 10.70
CA GLY A 115 6.73 -5.68 10.24
C GLY A 115 6.81 -5.05 8.86
N ALA A 116 7.69 -4.06 8.72
CA ALA A 116 7.87 -3.26 7.51
C ALA A 116 8.17 -4.10 6.26
N ALA A 117 8.97 -5.16 6.39
CA ALA A 117 9.32 -6.01 5.27
C ALA A 117 8.16 -6.87 4.77
N TRP A 118 7.32 -7.39 5.68
CA TRP A 118 6.09 -8.07 5.29
C TRP A 118 5.08 -7.08 4.71
N GLN A 119 4.95 -5.90 5.30
CA GLN A 119 4.11 -4.83 4.73
C GLN A 119 4.53 -4.51 3.29
N GLN A 120 5.82 -4.29 3.03
CA GLN A 120 6.36 -4.04 1.69
C GLN A 120 6.11 -5.23 0.74
N TYR A 121 6.33 -6.46 1.22
CA TYR A 121 6.08 -7.67 0.44
C TYR A 121 4.62 -7.78 0.03
N TYR A 122 3.68 -7.73 0.99
CA TYR A 122 2.24 -7.84 0.73
C TYR A 122 1.75 -6.68 -0.15
N ARG A 123 2.24 -5.46 0.08
CA ARG A 123 1.95 -4.31 -0.78
C ARG A 123 2.36 -4.58 -2.23
N ARG A 124 3.59 -5.06 -2.44
CA ARG A 124 4.06 -5.40 -3.78
C ARG A 124 3.18 -6.46 -4.43
N GLN A 125 2.81 -7.51 -3.69
CA GLN A 125 1.95 -8.58 -4.23
C GLN A 125 0.53 -8.09 -4.51
N PHE A 126 -0.05 -7.24 -3.67
CA PHE A 126 -1.33 -6.60 -3.91
C PHE A 126 -1.34 -5.83 -5.23
N PHE A 127 -0.37 -4.96 -5.47
CA PHE A 127 -0.36 -4.20 -6.71
C PHE A 127 -0.13 -5.07 -7.95
N LEU A 128 0.56 -6.21 -7.81
CA LEU A 128 0.74 -7.19 -8.88
C LEU A 128 -0.50 -8.06 -9.12
N SER A 129 -1.39 -8.19 -8.14
CA SER A 129 -2.60 -9.01 -8.28
C SER A 129 -3.70 -8.33 -9.08
N GLY A 130 -3.63 -7.00 -9.23
CA GLY A 130 -4.69 -6.21 -9.88
C GLY A 130 -5.99 -6.11 -9.06
N ALA A 131 -5.98 -6.58 -7.81
CA ALA A 131 -7.13 -6.44 -6.93
C ALA A 131 -7.45 -4.95 -6.63
N PRO A 132 -8.71 -4.62 -6.31
CA PRO A 132 -9.08 -3.25 -5.98
C PRO A 132 -8.57 -2.86 -4.59
N MET A 133 -8.45 -1.55 -4.31
CA MET A 133 -7.88 -1.01 -3.07
C MET A 133 -8.50 -1.64 -1.81
N GLN A 134 -9.80 -1.87 -1.82
CA GLN A 134 -10.58 -2.47 -0.74
C GLN A 134 -9.99 -3.81 -0.29
N ALA A 135 -9.47 -4.63 -1.22
CA ALA A 135 -8.83 -5.89 -0.88
C ALA A 135 -7.55 -5.70 -0.04
N TYR A 136 -6.73 -4.69 -0.35
CA TYR A 136 -5.55 -4.39 0.46
C TYR A 136 -5.92 -3.96 1.89
N LEU A 137 -6.92 -3.08 2.01
CA LEU A 137 -7.38 -2.58 3.29
C LEU A 137 -8.01 -3.69 4.13
N LEU A 138 -8.82 -4.57 3.53
CA LEU A 138 -9.40 -5.72 4.22
C LEU A 138 -8.34 -6.70 4.71
N ALA A 139 -7.32 -7.01 3.89
CA ALA A 139 -6.20 -7.84 4.34
C ALA A 139 -5.45 -7.20 5.51
N TYR A 140 -5.15 -5.90 5.43
CA TYR A 140 -4.46 -5.18 6.50
C TYR A 140 -5.29 -5.16 7.79
N LYS A 141 -6.60 -4.93 7.69
CA LYS A 141 -7.53 -4.97 8.81
C LYS A 141 -7.51 -6.33 9.51
N HIS A 142 -7.64 -7.40 8.73
CA HIS A 142 -7.61 -8.78 9.23
C HIS A 142 -6.31 -9.09 9.99
N HIS A 143 -5.18 -8.74 9.39
CA HIS A 143 -3.86 -8.94 9.99
C HIS A 143 -3.66 -8.10 11.28
N LYS A 144 -4.24 -6.90 11.35
CA LYS A 144 -4.23 -6.03 12.54
C LYS A 144 -5.14 -6.58 13.65
N GLU A 145 -6.32 -7.08 13.30
CA GLU A 145 -7.29 -7.64 14.26
C GLU A 145 -6.77 -8.93 14.90
N LEU A 146 -6.09 -9.79 14.13
CA LEU A 146 -5.45 -10.99 14.67
C LEU A 146 -4.36 -10.68 15.71
N LEU A 147 -3.58 -9.61 15.53
CA LEU A 147 -2.64 -9.14 16.56
C LEU A 147 -3.36 -8.72 17.85
N GLY A 148 -4.45 -7.97 17.72
CA GLY A 148 -5.26 -7.53 18.86
C GLY A 148 -5.97 -8.67 19.60
N ALA A 149 -6.32 -9.75 18.90
CA ALA A 149 -6.89 -10.96 19.50
C ALA A 149 -5.84 -11.77 20.28
N VAL A 150 -4.60 -11.87 19.77
CA VAL A 150 -3.48 -12.56 20.43
C VAL A 150 -3.02 -11.82 21.69
N GLN A 151 -3.20 -10.50 21.78
CA GLN A 151 -2.94 -9.71 22.99
C GLN A 151 -4.07 -9.75 24.03
N ARG A 152 -5.22 -10.38 23.71
CA ARG A 152 -6.39 -10.51 24.61
C ARG A 152 -6.60 -11.88 25.27
N PRO A 153 -5.56 -12.63 25.70
CA PRO A 153 -5.70 -13.57 26.79
C PRO A 153 -4.92 -13.07 28.01
N GLY A 154 -5.64 -12.44 28.96
CA GLY A 154 -5.15 -12.14 30.30
C GLY A 154 -4.32 -10.86 30.43
N THR A 155 -4.96 -9.76 30.85
CA THR A 155 -4.27 -8.67 31.53
C THR A 155 -3.57 -9.19 32.78
N ALA A 156 -2.27 -9.42 32.70
CA ALA A 156 -1.31 -9.21 33.79
C ALA A 156 0.11 -9.14 33.21
N GLU A 157 0.63 -7.91 33.20
CA GLU A 157 2.05 -7.53 33.32
C GLU A 157 3.02 -7.83 32.17
N GLY A 158 3.58 -6.73 31.63
CA GLY A 158 5.02 -6.65 31.33
C GLY A 158 5.43 -6.76 29.86
N GLU A 159 5.58 -5.61 29.21
CA GLU A 159 6.75 -5.17 28.40
C GLU A 159 6.28 -4.30 27.23
N GLU A 160 6.32 -2.98 27.47
CA GLU A 160 6.28 -1.96 26.43
C GLU A 160 7.54 -2.10 25.57
N GLY A 161 7.40 -2.76 24.41
CA GLY A 161 8.42 -2.74 23.37
C GLY A 161 8.35 -1.40 22.63
N GLU A 162 9.28 -0.51 22.96
CA GLU A 162 9.53 0.76 22.28
C GLU A 162 9.54 0.59 20.74
N ILE A 163 8.68 1.34 20.07
CA ILE A 163 8.72 1.50 18.61
C ILE A 163 9.82 2.52 18.33
N GLU A 164 11.05 2.05 18.07
CA GLU A 164 12.10 2.88 17.52
C GLU A 164 11.75 3.25 16.06
N GLU A 165 11.20 4.45 15.86
CA GLU A 165 11.13 5.12 14.56
C GLU A 165 12.54 5.62 14.16
N GLU A 166 13.33 4.79 13.46
CA GLU A 166 14.48 5.31 12.69
C GLU A 166 13.98 5.90 11.36
N VAL A 167 13.64 7.19 11.37
CA VAL A 167 13.60 8.02 10.16
C VAL A 167 15.04 8.39 9.80
N ARG A 168 15.64 7.65 8.86
CA ARG A 168 16.92 8.05 8.25
C ARG A 168 16.67 9.04 7.12
N GLU A 169 16.70 10.33 7.44
CA GLU A 169 17.02 11.37 6.47
C GLU A 169 18.55 11.45 6.34
N HIS A 170 19.04 11.16 5.13
CA HIS A 170 20.37 11.54 4.70
C HIS A 170 20.36 13.05 4.44
N GLU A 171 21.20 13.83 5.12
CA GLU A 171 22.01 14.89 4.49
C GLU A 171 23.05 15.50 5.46
N GLU A 172 24.02 16.17 4.86
CA GLU A 172 25.39 16.37 5.34
C GLU A 172 25.61 17.44 6.43
N LYS A 173 26.64 17.17 7.25
CA LYS A 173 27.59 18.10 7.92
C LYS A 173 27.16 19.54 8.26
N GLY A 174 27.20 19.83 9.55
CA GLY A 174 27.50 21.16 10.08
C GLY A 174 27.41 21.16 11.60
N GLY A 175 28.52 21.46 12.27
CA GLY A 175 28.60 21.39 13.73
C GLY A 175 27.95 22.57 14.46
N ASP A 176 27.88 22.34 15.77
CA ASP A 176 27.83 23.28 16.88
C ASP A 176 26.49 23.48 17.60
N ASP A 177 26.68 23.62 18.91
CA ASP A 177 25.84 23.38 20.07
C ASP A 177 24.68 24.38 20.26
N GLY A 178 23.67 23.95 21.05
CA GLY A 178 22.81 24.88 21.76
C GLY A 178 21.31 24.84 21.48
N THR A 179 20.60 24.28 22.47
CA THR A 179 19.19 24.60 22.84
C THR A 179 18.08 23.90 22.04
N GLN A 180 17.65 22.74 22.55
CA GLN A 180 16.41 22.06 22.17
C GLN A 180 15.18 22.94 22.49
N LYS A 181 14.73 23.72 21.51
CA LYS A 181 13.33 24.16 21.46
C LYS A 181 12.49 22.97 20.98
N LYS A 182 11.60 22.47 21.84
CA LYS A 182 10.43 21.67 21.46
C LYS A 182 9.74 22.39 20.30
N LYS A 183 9.91 21.89 19.07
CA LYS A 183 9.01 22.22 17.96
C LYS A 183 7.74 21.45 18.24
N ASP A 184 6.69 22.17 18.65
CA ASP A 184 5.33 21.68 18.55
C ASP A 184 5.10 21.30 17.08
N LEU A 185 5.13 19.99 16.80
CA LEU A 185 4.64 19.42 15.56
C LEU A 185 3.17 19.79 15.48
N THR A 186 2.90 20.78 14.65
CA THR A 186 1.57 21.25 14.31
C THR A 186 0.77 20.02 13.87
N MET A 187 -0.35 19.75 14.54
CA MET A 187 -1.24 18.63 14.20
C MET A 187 -1.62 18.75 12.73
N ASP A 188 -1.03 17.91 11.89
CA ASP A 188 -1.39 17.80 10.48
C ASP A 188 -2.88 17.43 10.41
N LYS A 189 -3.72 18.38 9.97
CA LYS A 189 -5.17 18.17 9.89
C LYS A 189 -5.44 17.03 8.92
N THR A 190 -5.98 15.93 9.42
CA THR A 190 -6.42 14.78 8.63
C THR A 190 -7.83 15.03 8.13
N SER A 191 -8.08 14.77 6.85
CA SER A 191 -9.41 14.86 6.25
C SER A 191 -9.71 13.64 5.39
N ILE A 192 -10.99 13.32 5.25
CA ILE A 192 -11.53 12.36 4.28
C ILE A 192 -12.51 13.16 3.43
N LEU A 193 -12.40 13.06 2.10
CA LEU A 193 -13.24 13.86 1.21
C LEU A 193 -14.58 13.19 0.92
N SER A 194 -14.61 11.86 0.98
CA SER A 194 -15.86 11.09 0.93
C SER A 194 -16.63 11.21 2.24
N ASP A 195 -17.96 11.36 2.12
CA ASP A 195 -18.87 11.34 3.27
C ASP A 195 -18.97 9.94 3.93
N THR A 196 -18.46 8.90 3.26
CA THR A 196 -18.45 7.53 3.76
C THR A 196 -17.31 7.30 4.76
N LYS A 197 -17.65 7.10 6.04
CA LYS A 197 -16.71 6.77 7.12
C LYS A 197 -16.14 5.34 7.08
N GLU A 198 -16.10 4.73 5.90
CA GLU A 198 -15.75 3.31 5.74
C GLU A 198 -14.29 3.03 6.10
N TRP A 199 -13.41 4.00 5.86
CA TRP A 199 -11.95 3.84 5.96
C TRP A 199 -11.29 4.72 7.03
N ASP A 200 -12.06 5.33 7.94
CA ASP A 200 -11.57 6.20 9.03
C ASP A 200 -10.57 5.49 9.96
N TRP A 201 -10.69 4.16 10.07
CA TRP A 201 -9.83 3.33 10.92
C TRP A 201 -8.44 3.08 10.31
N VAL A 202 -8.23 3.40 9.03
CA VAL A 202 -6.97 3.14 8.32
C VAL A 202 -5.89 4.09 8.84
N PRO A 203 -4.72 3.59 9.30
CA PRO A 203 -3.64 4.46 9.75
C PRO A 203 -3.12 5.36 8.63
N LEU A 204 -2.78 6.61 8.96
CA LEU A 204 -2.33 7.62 7.98
C LEU A 204 -1.14 7.15 7.13
N HIS A 205 -0.16 6.49 7.74
CA HIS A 205 1.01 6.00 7.02
C HIS A 205 0.63 4.92 5.99
N ILE A 206 -0.39 4.09 6.26
CA ILE A 206 -0.91 3.10 5.31
C ILE A 206 -1.63 3.80 4.17
N ALA A 207 -2.55 4.72 4.49
CA ALA A 207 -3.29 5.49 3.50
C ALA A 207 -2.35 6.23 2.54
N SER A 208 -1.37 6.95 3.11
CA SER A 208 -0.35 7.70 2.37
C SER A 208 0.50 6.78 1.48
N THR A 209 0.88 5.61 1.99
CA THR A 209 1.64 4.63 1.22
C THR A 209 0.84 4.09 0.02
N VAL A 210 -0.44 3.77 0.23
CA VAL A 210 -1.31 3.22 -0.81
C VAL A 210 -1.54 4.22 -1.94
N VAL A 211 -1.92 5.45 -1.63
CA VAL A 211 -2.19 6.48 -2.66
C VAL A 211 -0.92 6.83 -3.45
N ASN A 212 0.23 6.95 -2.79
CA ASN A 212 1.50 7.23 -3.46
C ASN A 212 1.91 6.10 -4.42
N GLU A 213 1.72 4.84 -4.00
CA GLU A 213 2.05 3.69 -4.86
C GLU A 213 1.12 3.57 -6.06
N PHE A 214 -0.17 3.94 -5.95
CA PHE A 214 -1.04 4.06 -7.12
C PHE A 214 -0.50 5.10 -8.11
N CYS A 215 -0.10 6.28 -7.61
CA CYS A 215 0.49 7.34 -8.44
C CYS A 215 1.76 6.87 -9.15
N PHE A 216 2.73 6.30 -8.40
CA PHE A 216 4.01 5.86 -8.96
C PHE A 216 3.89 4.71 -9.96
N ARG A 217 2.79 3.95 -9.91
CA ARG A 217 2.52 2.86 -10.86
C ARG A 217 1.67 3.30 -12.05
N GLY A 218 1.32 4.58 -12.15
CA GLY A 218 0.48 5.11 -13.22
C GLY A 218 -0.99 4.68 -13.13
N ARG A 219 -1.44 4.20 -11.97
CA ARG A 219 -2.84 3.80 -11.71
C ARG A 219 -3.61 5.00 -11.16
N PHE A 220 -3.77 6.02 -12.00
CA PHE A 220 -4.25 7.34 -11.58
C PHE A 220 -5.74 7.36 -11.21
N VAL A 221 -6.56 6.50 -11.82
CA VAL A 221 -7.99 6.37 -11.46
C VAL A 221 -8.13 5.88 -10.03
N GLU A 222 -7.41 4.82 -9.67
CA GLU A 222 -7.39 4.26 -8.32
C GLU A 222 -6.69 5.20 -7.33
N ALA A 223 -5.72 6.00 -7.78
CA ALA A 223 -5.12 7.05 -6.96
C ALA A 223 -6.14 8.12 -6.56
N ILE A 224 -7.00 8.57 -7.48
CA ILE A 224 -8.07 9.54 -7.20
C ILE A 224 -9.11 8.94 -6.25
N GLU A 225 -9.51 7.67 -6.47
CA GLU A 225 -10.42 6.96 -5.56
C GLU A 225 -9.83 6.89 -4.14
N ALA A 226 -8.57 6.47 -4.02
CA ALA A 226 -7.86 6.41 -2.74
C ALA A 226 -7.74 7.80 -2.10
N TYR A 227 -7.48 8.83 -2.89
CA TYR A 227 -7.39 10.22 -2.44
C TYR A 227 -8.69 10.74 -1.84
N ALA A 228 -9.83 10.37 -2.44
CA ALA A 228 -11.14 10.77 -1.97
C ALA A 228 -11.54 10.02 -0.69
N SER A 229 -11.28 8.70 -0.65
CA SER A 229 -11.85 7.81 0.35
C SER A 229 -10.96 7.57 1.57
N LEU A 230 -9.65 7.76 1.48
CA LEU A 230 -8.73 7.47 2.58
C LEU A 230 -8.45 8.70 3.46
N PRO A 231 -8.15 8.48 4.76
CA PRO A 231 -7.67 9.55 5.63
C PRO A 231 -6.26 9.97 5.22
N LEU A 232 -6.13 11.19 4.72
CA LEU A 232 -4.85 11.77 4.28
C LEU A 232 -4.56 13.07 5.03
N SER A 233 -3.28 13.33 5.30
CA SER A 233 -2.81 14.64 5.74
C SER A 233 -2.78 15.62 4.57
N ASN A 234 -2.86 16.91 4.86
CA ASN A 234 -2.74 17.97 3.84
C ASN A 234 -1.43 17.87 3.05
N THR A 235 -0.33 17.54 3.73
CA THR A 235 1.00 17.35 3.13
C THR A 235 0.99 16.26 2.06
N VAL A 236 0.33 15.13 2.34
CA VAL A 236 0.20 14.03 1.38
C VAL A 236 -0.76 14.40 0.25
N ARG A 237 -1.83 15.14 0.54
CA ARG A 237 -2.75 15.62 -0.49
C ARG A 237 -2.06 16.51 -1.52
N GLN A 238 -1.25 17.46 -1.08
CA GLN A 238 -0.45 18.32 -1.97
C GLN A 238 0.58 17.52 -2.77
N LYS A 239 1.22 16.55 -2.12
CA LYS A 239 2.19 15.67 -2.79
C LYS A 239 1.55 14.85 -3.91
N VAL A 240 0.35 14.31 -3.70
CA VAL A 240 -0.38 13.57 -4.75
C VAL A 240 -0.64 14.46 -5.97
N VAL A 241 -1.11 15.69 -5.76
CA VAL A 241 -1.35 16.64 -6.86
C VAL A 241 -0.06 16.96 -7.60
N THR A 242 1.03 17.20 -6.86
CA THR A 242 2.36 17.46 -7.45
C THR A 242 2.82 16.28 -8.30
N ILE A 243 2.71 15.05 -7.80
CA ILE A 243 3.07 13.84 -8.56
C ILE A 243 2.23 13.75 -9.83
N LEU A 244 0.91 13.95 -9.77
CA LEU A 244 0.06 13.90 -10.97
C LEU A 244 0.45 14.96 -12.00
N GLN A 245 0.86 16.15 -11.56
CA GLN A 245 1.39 17.21 -12.43
C GLN A 245 2.69 16.77 -13.10
N ASP A 246 3.61 16.16 -12.35
CA ASP A 246 4.90 15.67 -12.85
C ASP A 246 4.75 14.56 -13.90
N TYR A 247 3.69 13.76 -13.80
CA TYR A 247 3.31 12.75 -14.80
C TYR A 247 2.43 13.32 -15.93
N GLU A 248 2.26 14.64 -16.01
CA GLU A 248 1.42 15.34 -17.00
C GLU A 248 -0.04 14.84 -17.04
N GLN A 249 -0.54 14.31 -15.93
CA GLN A 249 -1.91 13.80 -15.81
C GLN A 249 -2.87 14.93 -15.46
N TYR A 250 -2.91 15.97 -16.30
CA TYR A 250 -3.72 17.16 -16.08
C TYR A 250 -5.22 16.86 -15.88
N PRO A 251 -5.87 15.92 -16.61
CA PRO A 251 -7.26 15.56 -16.32
C PRO A 251 -7.47 15.00 -14.90
N SER A 252 -6.51 14.23 -14.39
CA SER A 252 -6.55 13.68 -13.02
C SER A 252 -6.37 14.77 -11.96
N VAL A 253 -5.50 15.75 -12.23
CA VAL A 253 -5.33 16.94 -11.38
C VAL A 253 -6.65 17.69 -11.26
N LEU A 254 -7.29 18.01 -12.39
CA LEU A 254 -8.59 18.71 -12.39
C LEU A 254 -9.66 17.91 -11.62
N GLY A 255 -9.70 16.59 -11.79
CA GLY A 255 -10.61 15.72 -11.04
C GLY A 255 -10.40 15.80 -9.52
N ILE A 256 -9.16 15.94 -9.05
CA ILE A 256 -8.87 16.17 -7.62
C ILE A 256 -9.39 17.53 -7.14
N PHE A 257 -9.22 18.59 -7.92
CA PHE A 257 -9.73 19.92 -7.57
C PHE A 257 -11.26 19.94 -7.49
N ASP A 258 -11.94 19.24 -8.40
CA ASP A 258 -13.39 19.08 -8.34
C ASP A 258 -13.85 18.35 -7.07
N LEU A 259 -13.14 17.29 -6.68
CA LEU A 259 -13.40 16.59 -5.41
C LEU A 259 -13.17 17.47 -4.18
N HIS A 260 -12.08 18.25 -4.18
CA HIS A 260 -11.78 19.20 -3.09
C HIS A 260 -12.86 20.27 -2.96
N ARG A 261 -13.37 20.77 -4.08
CA ARG A 261 -14.43 21.79 -4.12
C ARG A 261 -15.78 21.24 -3.68
N ALA A 262 -16.07 19.99 -4.04
CA ALA A 262 -17.30 19.30 -3.62
C ALA A 262 -17.31 18.96 -2.13
N SER A 263 -16.13 18.73 -1.53
CA SER A 263 -16.02 18.33 -0.13
C SER A 263 -16.09 19.52 0.82
N LYS A 264 -16.97 19.44 1.82
CA LYS A 264 -17.14 20.49 2.84
C LYS A 264 -16.03 20.50 3.90
N ASP A 265 -15.26 19.42 4.01
CA ASP A 265 -14.25 19.22 5.05
C ASP A 265 -12.84 19.03 4.45
N ALA A 266 -12.60 19.66 3.29
CA ALA A 266 -11.41 19.46 2.47
C ALA A 266 -10.07 19.89 3.12
N GLY A 267 -10.07 20.25 4.41
CA GLY A 267 -8.86 20.61 5.13
C GLY A 267 -8.29 21.94 4.67
N MET A 268 -6.99 21.95 4.32
CA MET A 268 -6.32 23.11 3.73
C MET A 268 -6.59 23.18 2.22
N PRO A 269 -6.75 24.38 1.64
CA PRO A 269 -6.88 24.55 0.21
C PRO A 269 -5.62 24.06 -0.53
N LEU A 270 -5.82 23.46 -1.69
CA LEU A 270 -4.75 23.07 -2.62
C LEU A 270 -4.19 24.31 -3.35
N ASP A 271 -2.99 24.19 -3.92
CA ASP A 271 -2.38 25.28 -4.67
C ASP A 271 -3.08 25.49 -6.02
N VAL A 272 -3.80 26.60 -6.12
CA VAL A 272 -4.61 26.97 -7.29
C VAL A 272 -3.77 27.20 -8.56
N ALA A 273 -2.47 27.49 -8.43
CA ALA A 273 -1.59 27.61 -9.59
C ALA A 273 -1.51 26.30 -10.40
N LEU A 274 -1.56 25.15 -9.72
CA LEU A 274 -1.54 23.83 -10.36
C LEU A 274 -2.84 23.55 -11.12
N GLU A 275 -3.98 24.02 -10.61
CA GLU A 275 -5.27 23.92 -11.31
C GLU A 275 -5.28 24.75 -12.58
N LEU A 276 -4.86 26.02 -12.50
CA LEU A 276 -4.83 26.92 -13.64
C LEU A 276 -3.85 26.43 -14.72
N ASP A 277 -2.66 25.95 -14.33
CA ASP A 277 -1.73 25.33 -15.28
C ASP A 277 -2.35 24.10 -15.95
N ALA A 278 -3.00 23.21 -15.19
CA ALA A 278 -3.68 22.05 -15.75
C ALA A 278 -4.80 22.44 -16.74
N LEU A 279 -5.60 23.48 -16.44
CA LEU A 279 -6.61 23.99 -17.37
C LEU A 279 -5.98 24.56 -18.65
N LYS A 280 -4.89 25.32 -18.53
CA LYS A 280 -4.12 25.85 -19.68
C LYS A 280 -3.60 24.72 -20.56
N LYS A 281 -3.01 23.68 -19.97
CA LYS A 281 -2.43 22.52 -20.68
C LYS A 281 -3.49 21.68 -21.39
N VAL A 282 -4.68 21.56 -20.83
CA VAL A 282 -5.82 20.86 -21.45
C VAL A 282 -6.58 21.76 -22.46
N GLY A 283 -6.23 23.05 -22.55
CA GLY A 283 -6.83 24.00 -23.49
C GLY A 283 -8.20 24.54 -23.06
N ARG A 284 -8.56 24.43 -21.77
CA ARG A 284 -9.82 24.94 -21.19
C ARG A 284 -9.65 26.39 -20.72
N ILE A 285 -9.29 27.28 -21.65
CA ILE A 285 -8.91 28.68 -21.33
C ILE A 285 -10.07 29.48 -20.75
N ASP A 286 -11.29 29.36 -21.29
CA ASP A 286 -12.47 30.08 -20.78
C ASP A 286 -12.78 29.73 -19.32
N GLU A 287 -12.59 28.46 -18.97
CA GLU A 287 -12.75 28.00 -17.60
C GLU A 287 -11.61 28.46 -16.70
N MET A 288 -10.37 28.47 -17.20
CA MET A 288 -9.24 29.04 -16.49
C MET A 288 -9.48 30.51 -16.13
N ASP A 289 -9.98 31.32 -17.07
CA ASP A 289 -10.34 32.71 -16.84
C ASP A 289 -11.43 32.84 -15.78
N THR A 290 -12.48 32.03 -15.89
CA THR A 290 -13.57 32.01 -14.91
C THR A 290 -13.04 31.67 -13.51
N ARG A 291 -12.19 30.63 -13.40
CA ARG A 291 -11.57 30.22 -12.14
C ARG A 291 -10.68 31.32 -11.57
N PHE A 292 -9.86 31.96 -12.40
CA PHE A 292 -9.01 33.07 -11.97
C PHE A 292 -9.82 34.23 -11.38
N GLN A 293 -10.95 34.59 -12.00
CA GLN A 293 -11.84 35.64 -11.48
C GLN A 293 -12.52 35.27 -10.15
N GLU A 294 -12.77 33.98 -9.90
CA GLU A 294 -13.32 33.47 -8.63
C GLU A 294 -12.29 33.47 -7.49
N LEU A 295 -10.99 33.57 -7.79
CA LEU A 295 -9.93 33.54 -6.77
C LEU A 295 -9.93 34.80 -5.88
N PRO A 296 -9.51 34.68 -4.60
CA PRO A 296 -9.24 35.85 -3.77
C PRO A 296 -8.15 36.75 -4.38
N ALA A 297 -8.27 38.07 -4.19
CA ALA A 297 -7.31 39.06 -4.73
C ALA A 297 -5.84 38.77 -4.34
N LYS A 298 -5.62 38.15 -3.18
CA LYS A 298 -4.29 37.72 -2.74
C LYS A 298 -3.69 36.64 -3.65
N GLU A 299 -4.49 35.65 -4.06
CA GLU A 299 -4.05 34.60 -4.98
C GLU A 299 -3.90 35.17 -6.40
N GLN A 300 -4.86 35.99 -6.84
CA GLN A 300 -4.78 36.64 -8.16
C GLN A 300 -3.48 37.43 -8.33
N SER A 301 -2.99 38.10 -7.29
CA SER A 301 -1.76 38.91 -7.37
C SER A 301 -0.45 38.11 -7.29
N ARG A 302 -0.50 36.77 -7.17
CA ARG A 302 0.71 35.94 -7.18
C ARG A 302 1.36 35.95 -8.57
N ALA A 303 2.69 36.10 -8.60
CA ALA A 303 3.45 36.26 -9.84
C ALA A 303 3.42 35.02 -10.74
N ASP A 304 3.44 33.81 -10.17
CA ASP A 304 3.31 32.56 -10.90
C ASP A 304 1.96 32.43 -11.61
N ILE A 305 0.87 32.81 -10.93
CA ILE A 305 -0.47 32.83 -11.50
C ILE A 305 -0.60 33.89 -12.60
N GLN A 306 -0.06 35.10 -12.39
CA GLN A 306 -0.06 36.14 -13.43
C GLN A 306 0.68 35.67 -14.70
N ASN A 307 1.85 35.05 -14.54
CA ASN A 307 2.59 34.46 -15.66
C ASN A 307 1.79 33.36 -16.41
N LEU A 308 0.93 32.61 -15.70
CA LEU A 308 0.06 31.61 -16.33
C LEU A 308 -1.06 32.26 -17.15
N MET A 309 -1.59 33.41 -16.71
CA MET A 309 -2.63 34.16 -17.43
C MET A 309 -2.07 34.95 -18.62
N GLU A 310 -0.76 35.21 -18.65
CA GLU A 310 -0.08 35.79 -19.81
C GLU A 310 0.02 34.75 -20.94
N ASN A 311 -0.32 35.17 -22.17
CA ASN A 311 -0.37 34.31 -23.36
C ASN A 311 1.01 33.91 -23.88
#